data_AF-A0A914PJJ6-F1
#
_entry.id   AF-A0A914PJJ6-F1
#
_cell.length_a   1.000
_cell.length_b   1.000
_cell.length_c   1.000
_cell.angle_alpha   90.00
_cell.angle_beta   90.00
_cell.angle_gamma   90.00
#
_symmetry.space_group_name_H-M   'P 1'
#
loop_
_entity.id
_entity.type
_entity.pdbx_description
1 polymer ?
#
loop_
_entity_poly.entity_id
_entity_poly.type
_entity_poly.pdbx_seq_one_letter_code
_entity_poly.pdbx_strand_id
1 'polypeptide(L)'
;MKEDIKTEEVSKRVEGGWAPIKKEYLLSKEELETLNAEKLQEPALEVAVERDDQKERKRGQDKRREKKMAHARNDMRNASIRLCPSVLLKGRICKFGNKCTAEHSIEKFMEQKPQDIGPECPSFNQMGKCQFSFACRFGQAHTNGLEQIEKEPDPSYKPTMNTNYSAIQIAMRKHQYDFSRADKVL
;
A
#
# COMPACT_ATOMS: atom_id res chain seq x y z
N MET A 1 -40.53 -49.45 13.80
CA MET A 1 -41.21 -48.15 13.92
C MET A 1 -40.19 -47.10 13.55
N LYS A 2 -40.43 -46.38 12.46
CA LYS A 2 -39.58 -45.27 12.01
C LYS A 2 -39.96 -44.08 12.89
N GLU A 3 -39.00 -43.52 13.62
CA GLU A 3 -39.20 -42.27 14.33
C GLU A 3 -38.39 -41.19 13.62
N ASP A 4 -39.13 -40.22 13.10
CA ASP A 4 -38.66 -39.13 12.27
C ASP A 4 -37.77 -38.17 13.06
N ILE A 5 -36.50 -38.03 12.64
CA ILE A 5 -35.59 -37.00 13.16
C ILE A 5 -35.97 -35.69 12.47
N LYS A 6 -36.74 -34.86 13.17
CA LYS A 6 -37.11 -33.50 12.75
C LYS A 6 -35.83 -32.69 12.48
N THR A 7 -35.64 -32.28 11.23
CA THR A 7 -34.69 -31.24 10.84
C THR A 7 -35.25 -29.88 11.23
N GLU A 8 -34.86 -29.34 12.38
CA GLU A 8 -35.09 -27.94 12.72
C GLU A 8 -33.91 -27.09 12.23
N GLU A 9 -34.26 -26.06 11.45
CA GLU A 9 -33.40 -25.06 10.85
C GLU A 9 -32.63 -24.27 11.91
N VAL A 10 -31.30 -24.28 11.84
CA VAL A 10 -30.47 -23.40 12.69
C VAL A 10 -30.21 -22.10 11.93
N SER A 11 -31.19 -21.18 11.95
CA SER A 11 -30.96 -19.77 11.65
C SER A 11 -30.87 -18.96 12.94
N LYS A 12 -29.67 -18.89 13.53
CA LYS A 12 -29.34 -17.84 14.50
C LYS A 12 -27.99 -17.24 14.13
N ARG A 13 -28.01 -15.97 13.72
CA ARG A 13 -26.81 -15.13 13.61
C ARG A 13 -26.17 -15.11 15.00
N VAL A 14 -25.03 -15.79 15.13
CA VAL A 14 -24.26 -15.74 16.36
C VAL A 14 -23.66 -14.33 16.46
N GLU A 15 -23.77 -13.72 17.64
CA GLU A 15 -23.18 -12.41 17.94
C GLU A 15 -21.71 -12.35 17.49
N GLY A 16 -21.30 -11.20 16.96
CA GLY A 16 -20.06 -11.06 16.18
C GLY A 16 -18.81 -11.62 16.87
N GLY A 17 -17.94 -12.24 16.09
CA GLY A 17 -16.65 -12.78 16.55
C GLY A 17 -16.50 -14.30 16.47
N TRP A 18 -17.57 -15.03 16.13
CA TRP A 18 -17.52 -16.48 15.94
C TRP A 18 -17.88 -16.89 14.52
N ALA A 19 -17.09 -17.79 13.93
CA ALA A 19 -17.33 -18.37 12.61
C ALA A 19 -17.68 -19.86 12.76
N PRO A 20 -18.97 -20.22 12.85
CA PRO A 20 -19.38 -21.62 13.00
C PRO A 20 -19.10 -22.41 11.72
N ILE A 21 -18.46 -23.57 11.86
CA ILE A 21 -18.22 -24.53 10.78
C ILE A 21 -19.42 -25.49 10.72
N LYS A 22 -19.94 -25.77 9.50
CA LYS A 22 -21.03 -26.73 9.36
C LYS A 22 -20.56 -28.14 9.74
N LYS A 23 -21.45 -28.93 10.33
CA LYS A 23 -21.16 -30.31 10.80
C LYS A 23 -20.63 -31.22 9.68
N GLU A 24 -21.05 -31.00 8.44
CA GLU A 24 -20.56 -31.74 7.25
C GLU A 24 -19.05 -31.58 6.98
N TYR A 25 -18.39 -30.55 7.54
CA TYR A 25 -16.95 -30.32 7.40
C TYR A 25 -16.15 -30.66 8.66
N LEU A 26 -16.79 -31.27 9.68
CA LEU A 26 -16.11 -31.76 10.88
C LEU A 26 -15.79 -33.24 10.67
N LEU A 27 -14.51 -33.57 10.52
CA LEU A 27 -14.05 -34.96 10.49
C LEU A 27 -14.02 -35.52 11.90
N SER A 28 -14.42 -36.79 12.04
CA SER A 28 -14.24 -37.53 13.28
C SER A 28 -12.76 -37.83 13.52
N LYS A 29 -12.41 -38.11 14.79
CA LYS A 29 -11.02 -38.38 15.17
C LYS A 29 -10.46 -39.63 14.46
N GLU A 30 -11.29 -40.64 14.27
CA GLU A 30 -10.95 -41.92 13.62
C GLU A 30 -10.70 -41.72 12.10
N GLU A 31 -11.48 -40.87 11.44
CA GLU A 31 -11.28 -40.49 10.04
C GLU A 31 -9.97 -39.69 9.84
N LEU A 32 -9.56 -38.89 10.81
CA LEU A 32 -8.27 -38.18 10.77
C LEU A 32 -7.08 -39.13 10.96
N GLU A 33 -7.21 -40.14 11.83
CA GLU A 33 -6.16 -41.12 12.09
C GLU A 33 -5.93 -42.05 10.89
N THR A 34 -7.01 -42.45 10.20
CA THR A 34 -6.93 -43.25 8.96
C THR A 34 -6.28 -42.49 7.80
N LEU A 35 -6.68 -41.24 7.55
CA LEU A 35 -6.06 -40.39 6.52
C LEU A 35 -4.56 -40.13 6.76
N ASN A 36 -4.13 -40.04 8.02
CA ASN A 36 -2.72 -39.88 8.36
C ASN A 36 -1.92 -41.19 8.19
N ALA A 37 -2.54 -42.34 8.46
CA ALA A 37 -1.92 -43.66 8.29
C ALA A 37 -1.72 -44.02 6.81
N GLU A 38 -2.70 -43.72 5.94
CA GLU A 38 -2.59 -43.94 4.50
C GLU A 38 -1.46 -43.11 3.87
N LYS A 39 -1.25 -41.89 4.37
CA LYS A 39 -0.18 -40.99 3.91
C LYS A 39 1.24 -41.47 4.27
N LEU A 40 1.36 -42.42 5.19
CA LEU A 40 2.63 -42.98 5.66
C LEU A 40 3.00 -44.31 4.96
N GLN A 41 2.11 -44.86 4.13
CA GLN A 41 2.30 -46.17 3.48
C GLN A 41 2.72 -46.11 2.01
N GLU A 42 2.87 -44.93 1.41
CA GLU A 42 3.49 -44.83 0.08
C GLU A 42 4.99 -45.17 0.16
N PRO A 43 5.49 -46.15 -0.64
CA PRO A 43 6.87 -46.60 -0.53
C PRO A 43 7.84 -45.49 -0.94
N ALA A 44 8.79 -45.21 -0.05
CA ALA A 44 9.90 -44.29 -0.28
C ALA A 44 10.78 -44.77 -1.45
N LEU A 45 10.51 -44.29 -2.66
CA LEU A 45 11.50 -44.31 -3.72
C LEU A 45 12.57 -43.27 -3.37
N GLU A 46 13.80 -43.74 -3.18
CA GLU A 46 15.01 -42.94 -3.01
C GLU A 46 15.29 -42.11 -4.27
N VAL A 47 14.64 -40.95 -4.37
CA VAL A 47 15.11 -39.85 -5.21
C VAL A 47 15.94 -38.96 -4.29
N ALA A 48 17.20 -38.72 -4.64
CA ALA A 48 18.02 -37.69 -4.03
C ALA A 48 17.38 -36.33 -4.32
N VAL A 49 16.39 -35.95 -3.52
CA VAL A 49 15.79 -34.63 -3.56
C VAL A 49 16.72 -33.73 -2.77
N GLU A 50 17.40 -32.82 -3.47
CA GLU A 50 17.96 -31.64 -2.82
C GLU A 50 16.89 -31.09 -1.88
N ARG A 51 17.23 -30.94 -0.59
CA ARG A 51 16.33 -30.38 0.41
C ARG A 51 16.12 -28.91 0.09
N ASP A 52 15.27 -28.63 -0.88
CA ASP A 52 14.57 -27.38 -0.96
C ASP A 52 13.57 -27.41 0.20
N ASP A 53 13.95 -26.81 1.32
CA ASP A 53 13.13 -26.56 2.51
C ASP A 53 11.94 -25.61 2.20
N GLN A 54 11.35 -25.73 1.02
CA GLN A 54 10.07 -25.14 0.68
C GLN A 54 8.96 -26.04 1.20
N LYS A 55 8.86 -26.12 2.53
CA LYS A 55 7.60 -26.45 3.18
C LYS A 55 6.56 -25.52 2.58
N GLU A 56 5.61 -26.03 1.81
CA GLU A 56 4.54 -25.24 1.20
C GLU A 56 3.83 -24.46 2.30
N ARG A 57 4.24 -23.20 2.48
CA ARG A 57 3.71 -22.36 3.54
C ARG A 57 2.31 -22.03 3.10
N LYS A 58 1.32 -22.40 3.93
CA LYS A 58 -0.09 -22.02 3.73
C LYS A 58 -0.14 -20.54 3.33
N ARG A 59 -0.86 -20.25 2.24
CA ARG A 59 -0.97 -18.92 1.61
C ARG A 59 -1.19 -17.85 2.71
N GLY A 60 -0.31 -16.84 2.76
CA GLY A 60 -0.36 -15.76 3.77
C GLY A 60 0.69 -15.83 4.89
N GLN A 61 1.49 -16.90 5.00
CA GLN A 61 2.53 -17.02 6.03
C GLN A 61 3.94 -16.56 5.62
N ASP A 62 4.14 -15.86 4.50
CA ASP A 62 5.48 -15.35 4.16
C ASP A 62 5.89 -14.20 5.11
N LYS A 63 6.54 -14.56 6.23
CA LYS A 63 7.13 -13.62 7.19
C LYS A 63 8.17 -12.67 6.55
N ARG A 64 8.71 -13.01 5.37
CA ARG A 64 9.62 -12.14 4.61
C ARG A 64 8.91 -11.27 3.59
N ARG A 65 7.58 -11.37 3.43
CA ARG A 65 6.80 -10.58 2.47
C ARG A 65 7.03 -9.09 2.62
N GLU A 66 7.07 -8.58 3.86
CA GLU A 66 7.33 -7.18 4.13
C GLU A 66 8.73 -6.75 3.64
N LYS A 67 9.77 -7.55 3.96
CA LYS A 67 11.14 -7.29 3.50
C LYS A 67 11.23 -7.32 1.97
N LYS A 68 10.60 -8.31 1.32
CA LYS A 68 10.54 -8.41 -0.15
C LYS A 68 9.85 -7.19 -0.76
N MET A 69 8.72 -6.75 -0.19
CA MET A 69 8.04 -5.54 -0.64
C MET A 69 8.86 -4.27 -0.41
N ALA A 70 9.55 -4.16 0.72
CA ALA A 70 10.44 -3.04 1.01
C ALA A 70 11.60 -2.99 0.00
N HIS A 71 12.19 -4.14 -0.32
CA HIS A 71 13.23 -4.26 -1.33
C HIS A 71 12.70 -3.85 -2.72
N ALA A 72 11.58 -4.41 -3.15
CA ALA A 72 10.96 -4.05 -4.42
C ALA A 72 10.63 -2.55 -4.52
N ARG A 73 10.17 -1.93 -3.42
CA ARG A 73 9.96 -0.47 -3.36
C ARG A 73 11.26 0.31 -3.51
N ASN A 74 12.35 -0.15 -2.89
CA ASN A 74 13.67 0.47 -3.03
C ASN A 74 14.22 0.32 -4.44
N ASP A 75 14.05 -0.85 -5.07
CA ASP A 75 14.50 -1.11 -6.43
C ASP A 75 13.77 -0.20 -7.43
N MET A 76 12.43 -0.16 -7.35
CA MET A 76 11.63 0.76 -8.18
C MET A 76 12.02 2.22 -7.97
N ARG A 77 12.27 2.59 -6.71
CA ARG A 77 12.71 3.94 -6.36
C ARG A 77 14.09 4.26 -6.95
N ASN A 78 15.03 3.31 -6.93
CA ASN A 78 16.38 3.49 -7.46
C ASN A 78 16.46 3.36 -8.99
N ALA A 79 15.50 2.69 -9.62
CA ALA A 79 15.43 2.58 -11.08
C ALA A 79 15.12 3.92 -11.76
N SER A 80 14.30 4.77 -11.14
CA SER A 80 14.00 6.11 -11.66
C SER A 80 15.01 7.15 -11.16
N ILE A 81 15.50 8.00 -12.06
CA ILE A 81 16.30 9.14 -11.65
C ILE A 81 15.47 10.14 -10.83
N ARG A 82 16.10 10.70 -9.79
CA ARG A 82 15.46 11.62 -8.85
C ARG A 82 16.40 12.75 -8.50
N LEU A 83 15.88 13.97 -8.49
CA LEU A 83 16.56 15.12 -7.93
C LEU A 83 16.54 15.03 -6.39
N CYS A 84 17.65 15.39 -5.76
CA CYS A 84 17.76 15.40 -4.31
C CYS A 84 16.80 16.43 -3.69
N PRO A 85 16.00 16.08 -2.66
CA PRO A 85 15.08 17.01 -2.00
C PRO A 85 15.77 18.24 -1.39
N SER A 86 17.04 18.12 -1.02
CA SER A 86 17.83 19.24 -0.51
C SER A 86 18.08 20.32 -1.57
N VAL A 87 18.10 19.96 -2.86
CA VAL A 87 18.22 20.91 -3.96
C VAL A 87 16.89 21.60 -4.23
N LEU A 88 15.78 20.87 -4.10
CA LEU A 88 14.43 21.40 -4.29
C LEU A 88 14.03 22.40 -3.19
N LEU A 89 14.37 22.09 -1.93
CA LEU A 89 14.06 22.95 -0.79
C LEU A 89 15.23 23.91 -0.54
N LYS A 90 15.06 25.18 -0.93
CA LYS A 90 16.02 26.25 -0.64
C LYS A 90 16.45 26.22 0.83
N GLY A 91 17.76 26.23 1.08
CA GLY A 91 18.34 26.29 2.42
C GLY A 91 18.53 24.95 3.14
N ARG A 92 18.35 23.80 2.47
CA ARG A 92 18.70 22.49 3.05
C ARG A 92 19.96 21.90 2.42
N ILE A 93 20.89 21.49 3.27
CA ILE A 93 22.09 20.74 2.84
C ILE A 93 21.75 19.25 2.82
N CYS A 94 22.28 18.51 1.83
CA CYS A 94 22.10 17.07 1.77
C CYS A 94 22.91 16.36 2.86
N LYS A 95 22.24 15.61 3.73
CA LYS A 95 22.89 14.85 4.81
C LYS A 95 23.76 13.70 4.29
N PHE A 96 23.48 13.20 3.09
CA PHE A 96 24.19 12.07 2.50
C PHE A 96 25.43 12.49 1.70
N GLY A 97 25.57 13.78 1.37
CA GLY A 97 26.68 14.32 0.58
C GLY A 97 26.92 13.49 -0.68
N ASN A 98 28.16 13.08 -0.92
CA ASN A 98 28.57 12.33 -2.12
C ASN A 98 28.03 10.88 -2.16
N LYS A 99 27.47 10.36 -1.06
CA LYS A 99 26.84 9.02 -1.02
C LYS A 99 25.34 9.07 -1.36
N CYS A 100 24.81 10.23 -1.76
CA CYS A 100 23.42 10.36 -2.14
C CYS A 100 23.15 9.56 -3.42
N THR A 101 22.06 8.79 -3.43
CA THR A 101 21.59 8.08 -4.63
C THR A 101 20.76 8.97 -5.56
N ALA A 102 20.48 10.21 -5.14
CA ALA A 102 19.76 11.20 -5.93
C ALA A 102 20.74 12.21 -6.52
N GLU A 103 20.37 12.78 -7.66
CA GLU A 103 21.18 13.76 -8.37
C GLU A 103 21.17 15.11 -7.64
N HIS A 104 22.32 15.79 -7.62
CA HIS A 104 22.45 17.12 -7.00
C HIS A 104 22.46 18.26 -8.03
N SER A 105 22.78 17.97 -9.30
CA SER A 105 22.71 18.96 -10.37
C SER A 105 21.34 18.98 -11.03
N ILE A 106 20.75 20.18 -11.16
CA ILE A 106 19.46 20.37 -11.83
C ILE A 106 19.60 20.10 -13.34
N GLU A 107 20.70 20.54 -13.96
CA GLU A 107 20.96 20.38 -15.39
C GLU A 107 21.01 18.91 -15.79
N LYS A 108 21.83 18.12 -15.09
CA LYS A 108 21.96 16.67 -15.32
C LYS A 108 20.62 15.96 -15.12
N PHE A 109 19.87 16.38 -14.12
CA PHE A 109 18.55 15.82 -13.88
C PHE A 109 17.59 16.13 -15.04
N MET A 110 17.57 17.36 -15.56
CA MET A 110 16.70 17.74 -16.67
C MET A 110 17.00 17.01 -17.98
N GLU A 111 18.27 16.72 -18.26
CA GLU A 111 18.68 15.94 -19.44
C GLU A 111 18.17 14.48 -19.39
N GLN A 112 18.19 13.88 -18.21
CA GLN A 112 17.79 12.48 -17.99
C GLN A 112 16.31 12.32 -17.64
N LYS A 113 15.62 13.44 -17.37
CA LYS A 113 14.22 13.46 -16.97
C LYS A 113 13.34 13.00 -18.14
N PRO A 114 12.37 12.09 -17.91
CA PRO A 114 11.40 11.75 -18.94
C PRO A 114 10.52 12.96 -19.31
N GLN A 115 9.97 12.91 -20.52
CA GLN A 115 9.03 13.91 -21.01
C GLN A 115 7.84 14.07 -20.06
N ASP A 116 7.32 15.30 -20.01
CA ASP A 116 6.17 15.63 -19.18
C ASP A 116 4.91 14.88 -19.65
N ILE A 117 4.00 14.58 -18.72
CA ILE A 117 2.76 13.84 -19.04
C ILE A 117 1.81 14.71 -19.89
N GLY A 118 1.91 16.04 -19.76
CA GLY A 118 1.03 16.97 -20.42
C GLY A 118 1.51 18.42 -20.32
N PRO A 119 0.75 19.36 -20.90
CA PRO A 119 1.18 20.76 -21.04
C PRO A 119 0.98 21.60 -19.78
N GLU A 120 0.06 21.22 -18.88
CA GLU A 120 -0.33 22.03 -17.73
C GLU A 120 -0.19 21.27 -16.41
N CYS A 121 0.24 21.99 -15.36
CA CYS A 121 0.38 21.47 -14.01
C CYS A 121 -0.81 21.91 -13.13
N PRO A 122 -1.69 20.99 -12.68
CA PRO A 122 -2.84 21.35 -11.86
C PRO A 122 -2.45 22.03 -10.54
N SER A 123 -1.36 21.56 -9.91
CA SER A 123 -0.85 22.15 -8.66
C SER A 123 -0.34 23.57 -8.88
N PHE A 124 0.34 23.84 -9.99
CA PHE A 124 0.80 25.19 -10.33
C PHE A 124 -0.37 26.12 -10.66
N ASN A 125 -1.35 25.65 -11.42
CA ASN A 125 -2.53 26.44 -11.80
C ASN A 125 -3.33 26.90 -10.57
N GLN A 126 -3.47 26.03 -9.56
CA GLN A 126 -4.22 26.35 -8.34
C GLN A 126 -3.39 27.13 -7.32
N MET A 127 -2.17 26.67 -7.03
CA MET A 127 -1.36 27.24 -5.95
C MET A 127 -0.48 28.40 -6.39
N GLY A 128 -0.32 28.61 -7.70
CA GLY A 128 0.63 29.58 -8.26
C GLY A 128 2.11 29.19 -8.09
N LYS A 129 2.40 28.17 -7.28
CA LYS A 129 3.75 27.63 -7.05
C LYS A 129 3.69 26.12 -6.82
N CYS A 130 4.45 25.38 -7.63
CA CYS A 130 4.63 23.93 -7.48
C CYS A 130 5.67 23.62 -6.40
N GLN A 131 5.37 22.72 -5.46
CA GLN A 131 6.30 22.27 -4.42
C GLN A 131 7.41 21.37 -4.97
N PHE A 132 7.16 20.72 -6.11
CA PHE A 132 8.09 19.78 -6.72
C PHE A 132 9.03 20.43 -7.74
N SER A 133 8.79 21.68 -8.14
CA SER A 133 9.66 22.45 -9.04
C SER A 133 10.15 21.62 -10.24
N PHE A 134 11.45 21.61 -10.53
CA PHE A 134 12.08 20.82 -11.61
C PHE A 134 11.75 19.32 -11.59
N ALA A 135 11.49 18.74 -10.42
CA ALA A 135 11.15 17.33 -10.27
C ALA A 135 9.67 17.01 -10.58
N CYS A 136 8.85 18.01 -10.88
CA CYS A 136 7.46 17.81 -11.28
C CYS A 136 7.36 17.04 -12.61
N ARG A 137 6.31 16.24 -12.76
CA ARG A 137 5.98 15.58 -14.05
C ARG A 137 5.36 16.51 -15.10
N PHE A 138 5.22 17.79 -14.74
CA PHE A 138 4.76 18.90 -15.56
C PHE A 138 5.74 20.08 -15.41
N GLY A 139 7.04 19.76 -15.31
CA GLY A 139 8.07 20.76 -15.02
C GLY A 139 8.09 21.88 -16.06
N GLN A 140 8.02 21.53 -17.34
CA GLN A 140 8.06 22.46 -18.47
C GLN A 140 6.96 23.52 -18.41
N ALA A 141 5.81 23.22 -17.80
CA ALA A 141 4.70 24.16 -17.64
C ALA A 141 5.02 25.34 -16.70
N HIS A 142 5.98 25.18 -15.79
CA HIS A 142 6.25 26.16 -14.74
C HIS A 142 7.75 26.33 -14.43
N THR A 143 8.64 25.89 -15.32
CA THR A 143 10.08 26.13 -15.23
C THR A 143 10.54 26.93 -16.43
N ASN A 144 11.28 28.00 -16.21
CA ASN A 144 11.96 28.76 -17.24
C ASN A 144 13.48 28.63 -17.02
N GLY A 145 14.13 27.74 -17.78
CA GLY A 145 15.52 27.37 -17.54
C GLY A 145 15.72 26.76 -16.15
N LEU A 146 16.58 27.38 -15.34
CA LEU A 146 16.93 26.95 -13.98
C LEU A 146 16.09 27.64 -12.88
N GLU A 147 15.01 28.32 -13.25
CA GLU A 147 14.13 28.99 -12.30
C GLU A 147 12.70 28.49 -12.43
N GLN A 148 11.99 28.47 -11.31
CA GLN A 148 10.58 28.16 -11.27
C GLN A 148 9.78 29.45 -11.36
N ILE A 149 8.81 29.47 -12.27
CA ILE A 149 7.87 30.58 -12.42
C ILE A 149 6.93 30.58 -11.21
N GLU A 150 6.62 31.76 -10.69
CA GLU A 150 5.63 31.96 -9.64
C GLU A 150 4.47 32.79 -10.20
N LYS A 151 3.25 32.39 -9.90
CA LYS A 151 2.00 33.07 -10.24
C LYS A 151 1.23 33.32 -8.96
N GLU A 152 0.32 34.29 -8.95
CA GLU A 152 -0.67 34.38 -7.89
C GLU A 152 -1.58 33.12 -7.87
N PRO A 153 -1.86 32.58 -6.67
CA PRO A 153 -2.76 31.43 -6.53
C PRO A 153 -4.17 31.78 -7.01
N ASP A 154 -4.90 30.76 -7.46
CA ASP A 154 -6.31 30.91 -7.78
C ASP A 154 -7.08 31.40 -6.54
N PRO A 155 -7.92 32.45 -6.63
CA PRO A 155 -8.74 32.92 -5.51
C PRO A 155 -9.63 31.84 -4.87
N SER A 156 -10.01 30.81 -5.66
CA SER A 156 -10.77 29.65 -5.21
C SER A 156 -9.95 28.67 -4.37
N TYR A 157 -8.61 28.70 -4.51
CA TYR A 157 -7.73 27.78 -3.84
C TYR A 157 -7.74 28.01 -2.32
N LYS A 158 -8.21 27.01 -1.57
CA LYS A 158 -8.10 26.95 -0.12
C LYS A 158 -7.07 25.90 0.25
N PRO A 159 -6.02 26.26 1.03
CA PRO A 159 -5.04 25.27 1.47
C PRO A 159 -5.75 24.20 2.28
N THR A 160 -5.86 23.00 1.70
CA THR A 160 -6.47 21.87 2.38
C THR A 160 -5.44 21.29 3.34
N MET A 161 -5.55 21.69 4.60
CA MET A 161 -4.86 20.99 5.67
C MET A 161 -5.65 19.71 5.94
N ASN A 162 -5.29 18.61 5.27
CA ASN A 162 -5.74 17.28 5.70
C ASN A 162 -5.00 16.96 7.00
N THR A 163 -5.36 17.68 8.06
CA THR A 163 -4.84 17.42 9.39
C THR A 163 -5.46 16.10 9.81
N ASN A 164 -4.65 15.05 9.75
CA ASN A 164 -4.95 13.80 10.43
C ASN A 164 -4.82 14.03 11.95
N TYR A 165 -5.68 14.91 12.47
CA TYR A 165 -5.66 15.34 13.85
C TYR A 165 -6.24 14.21 14.68
N SER A 166 -5.46 13.73 15.64
CA SER A 166 -5.84 12.60 16.49
C SER A 166 -7.21 12.80 17.15
N ALA A 167 -7.59 14.03 17.49
CA ALA A 167 -8.92 14.29 18.06
C ALA A 167 -10.06 14.07 17.05
N ILE A 168 -9.88 14.41 15.76
CA ILE A 168 -10.87 14.14 14.73
C ILE A 168 -11.02 12.62 14.54
N GLN A 169 -9.90 11.87 14.53
CA GLN A 169 -9.95 10.40 14.50
C GLN A 169 -10.69 9.81 15.70
N ILE A 170 -10.45 10.34 16.90
CA ILE A 170 -11.14 9.90 18.13
C ILE A 170 -12.64 10.23 18.03
N ALA A 171 -13.00 11.43 17.59
CA ALA A 171 -14.39 11.84 17.40
C ALA A 171 -15.10 10.95 16.38
N MET A 172 -14.46 10.62 15.25
CA MET A 172 -15.03 9.70 14.26
C MET A 172 -15.25 8.30 14.84
N ARG A 173 -14.24 7.72 15.54
CA ARG A 173 -14.37 6.39 16.17
C ARG A 173 -15.45 6.34 17.26
N LYS A 174 -15.68 7.44 17.96
CA LYS A 174 -16.71 7.55 19.00
C LYS A 174 -18.07 8.00 18.46
N HIS A 175 -18.23 8.14 17.13
CA HIS A 175 -19.43 8.70 16.52
C HIS A 175 -19.83 10.10 17.05
N GLN A 176 -18.85 10.89 17.49
CA GLN A 176 -19.02 12.26 18.00
C GLN A 176 -18.74 13.35 16.94
N TYR A 177 -18.24 12.96 15.77
CA TYR A 177 -18.07 13.85 14.64
C TYR A 177 -19.41 14.10 13.93
N ASP A 178 -19.58 15.24 13.27
CA ASP A 178 -20.79 15.52 12.50
C ASP A 178 -20.82 14.71 11.20
N PHE A 179 -21.64 13.66 11.18
CA PHE A 179 -21.86 12.78 10.03
C PHE A 179 -23.04 13.20 9.15
N SER A 180 -23.66 14.36 9.39
CA SER A 180 -24.86 14.82 8.66
C SER A 180 -24.71 14.85 7.14
N ARG A 181 -23.50 15.03 6.60
CA ARG A 181 -23.22 14.96 5.16
C ARG A 181 -23.14 13.53 4.64
N ALA A 182 -22.59 12.60 5.41
CA ALA A 182 -22.48 11.19 5.05
C ALA A 182 -23.84 10.49 5.14
N ASP A 183 -24.60 10.79 6.19
CA ASP A 183 -25.94 10.23 6.42
C ASP A 183 -26.95 10.63 5.33
N LYS A 184 -26.74 11.77 4.65
CA LYS A 184 -27.57 12.21 3.51
C LYS A 184 -27.36 11.41 2.22
N VAL A 185 -26.26 10.67 2.12
CA VAL A 185 -25.89 9.90 0.92
C VAL A 185 -26.30 8.43 1.06
N LEU A 186 -26.63 7.99 2.28
CA LEU A 186 -27.16 6.66 2.60
C LEU A 186 -28.69 6.65 2.56
#